data_AF-A0A7C4IVE5-F1
#
_entry.id   AF-A0A7C4IVE5-F1
#
_cell.length_a   1.000
_cell.length_b   1.000
_cell.length_c   1.000
_cell.angle_alpha   90.00
_cell.angle_beta   90.00
_cell.angle_gamma   90.00
#
_symmetry.space_group_name_H-M   'P 1'
#
loop_
_entity.id
_entity.type
_entity.pdbx_description
1 polymer ?
#
loop_
_entity_poly.entity_id
_entity_poly.type
_entity_poly.pdbx_seq_one_letter_code
_entity_poly.pdbx_strand_id
1 'polypeptide(L)'
;MALSLRWGSTEDLRTLESGIRSRMSLKLIFDIAITSLITGGIYALIAMGLNLQYGVARVLNVSHGEFVMVGAFITYFAHTLLGINPLLSLVFCGPMLFIIGLFMYRTLFQYLRRTSQSLDVFEGRSMLASFGALYLVQNMALLWWGPNVKGYSYLNYPVHFLGLTFEANRLLALLFP
;
A
#
# COMPACT_ATOMS: atom_id res chain seq x y z
N MET A 1 51.56 20.38 41.29
CA MET A 1 51.48 19.89 39.90
C MET A 1 50.04 19.41 39.67
N ALA A 2 49.13 20.34 39.36
CA ALA A 2 47.69 20.08 39.25
C ALA A 2 47.30 20.06 37.77
N LEU A 3 46.95 18.87 37.28
CA LEU A 3 46.35 18.65 35.96
C LEU A 3 44.89 19.11 36.02
N SER A 4 44.60 20.35 35.62
CA SER A 4 43.23 20.80 35.39
C SER A 4 42.69 20.16 34.11
N LEU A 5 41.96 19.05 34.29
CA LEU A 5 41.13 18.44 33.27
C LEU A 5 40.11 19.48 32.79
N ARG A 6 40.40 20.06 31.63
CA ARG A 6 39.60 21.08 30.95
C ARG A 6 38.36 20.39 30.36
N TRP A 7 37.36 20.16 31.20
CA TRP A 7 36.02 19.76 30.78
C TRP A 7 35.48 20.82 29.80
N GLY A 8 34.97 20.37 28.65
CA GLY A 8 34.36 21.25 27.64
C GLY A 8 33.28 22.11 28.27
N SER A 9 33.26 23.40 27.92
CA SER A 9 32.34 24.37 28.52
C SER A 9 30.88 24.00 28.22
N THR A 10 29.94 24.40 29.06
CA THR A 10 28.50 24.16 28.82
C THR A 10 28.01 24.82 27.52
N GLU A 11 28.70 25.83 27.00
CA GLU A 11 28.50 26.40 25.66
C GLU A 11 28.89 25.43 24.54
N ASP A 12 30.00 24.70 24.69
CA ASP A 12 30.48 23.72 23.70
C ASP A 12 29.49 22.54 23.57
N LEU A 13 28.89 22.11 24.69
CA LEU A 13 27.87 21.04 24.66
C LEU A 13 26.58 21.52 23.98
N ARG A 14 26.14 22.75 24.22
CA ARG A 14 24.93 23.34 23.60
C ARG A 14 25.08 23.57 22.10
N THR A 15 26.28 23.94 21.64
CA THR A 15 26.56 24.11 20.21
C THR A 15 26.63 22.78 19.47
N LEU A 16 27.17 21.73 20.10
CA LEU A 16 27.13 20.36 19.58
C LEU A 16 25.71 19.81 19.56
N GLU A 17 24.93 19.99 20.63
CA GLU A 17 23.53 19.55 20.69
C GLU A 17 22.65 20.26 19.65
N SER A 18 22.83 21.57 19.46
CA SER A 18 22.08 22.33 18.45
C SER A 18 22.46 21.93 17.01
N GLY A 19 23.74 21.68 16.75
CA GLY A 19 24.22 21.16 15.47
C GLY A 19 23.71 19.75 15.16
N ILE A 20 23.71 18.85 16.15
CA ILE A 20 23.15 17.50 16.05
C ILE A 20 21.64 17.56 15.86
N ARG A 21 20.92 18.37 16.65
CA ARG A 21 19.46 18.55 16.56
C ARG A 21 19.03 19.10 15.20
N SER A 22 19.76 20.07 14.65
CA SER A 22 19.46 20.65 13.33
C SER A 22 19.67 19.63 12.20
N ARG A 23 20.81 18.90 12.21
CA ARG A 23 21.08 17.84 11.24
C ARG A 23 20.09 16.69 11.34
N MET A 24 19.68 16.32 12.56
CA MET A 24 18.70 15.27 12.80
C MET A 24 17.28 15.68 12.37
N SER A 25 16.92 16.95 12.57
CA SER A 25 15.64 17.52 12.12
C SER A 25 15.50 17.47 10.59
N LEU A 26 16.51 17.95 9.86
CA LEU A 26 16.49 17.92 8.39
C LEU A 26 16.41 16.49 7.85
N LYS A 27 17.21 15.56 8.38
CA LYS A 27 17.15 14.15 7.96
C LYS A 27 15.77 13.53 8.18
N LEU A 28 15.15 13.82 9.32
CA LEU A 28 13.83 13.32 9.68
C LEU A 28 12.73 13.90 8.78
N ILE A 29 12.82 15.19 8.43
CA ILE A 29 11.89 15.82 7.48
C ILE A 29 11.98 15.15 6.11
N PHE A 30 13.20 14.90 5.60
CA PHE A 30 13.38 14.22 4.32
C PHE A 30 12.86 12.77 4.34
N ASP A 31 13.11 12.03 5.42
CA ASP A 31 12.64 10.65 5.56
C ASP A 31 11.10 10.55 5.60
N ILE A 32 10.46 11.42 6.38
CA ILE A 32 9.00 11.52 6.43
C ILE A 32 8.45 11.92 5.07
N ALA A 33 9.03 12.93 4.41
CA ALA A 33 8.57 13.40 3.11
C ALA A 33 8.58 12.27 2.06
N ILE A 34 9.67 11.50 2.00
CA ILE A 34 9.80 10.37 1.07
C ILE A 34 8.81 9.26 1.42
N THR A 35 8.72 8.87 2.70
CA THR A 35 7.82 7.80 3.14
C THR A 35 6.35 8.16 2.89
N SER A 36 5.97 9.41 3.13
CA SER A 36 4.63 9.92 2.84
C SER A 36 4.36 10.00 1.34
N LEU A 37 5.35 10.38 0.53
CA LEU A 37 5.20 10.42 -0.94
C LEU A 37 4.97 9.02 -1.52
N ILE A 38 5.74 8.02 -1.07
CA ILE A 38 5.57 6.63 -1.50
C ILE A 38 4.18 6.11 -1.11
N THR A 39 3.80 6.29 0.16
CA THR A 39 2.49 5.82 0.66
C THR A 39 1.33 6.56 -0.03
N GLY A 40 1.48 7.86 -0.24
CA GLY A 40 0.52 8.68 -0.99
C GLY A 40 0.41 8.25 -2.46
N GLY A 41 1.52 7.87 -3.09
CA GLY A 41 1.54 7.32 -4.45
C GLY A 41 0.75 6.01 -4.56
N ILE A 42 0.93 5.10 -3.60
CA ILE A 42 0.16 3.85 -3.53
C ILE A 42 -1.34 4.16 -3.41
N TYR A 43 -1.74 5.06 -2.51
CA TYR A 43 -3.15 5.46 -2.39
C TYR A 43 -3.68 6.17 -3.63
N ALA A 44 -2.85 6.99 -4.29
CA ALA A 44 -3.22 7.64 -5.55
C ALA A 44 -3.45 6.60 -6.66
N LEU A 45 -2.63 5.55 -6.76
CA LEU A 45 -2.81 4.48 -7.73
C LEU A 45 -4.08 3.66 -7.47
N ILE A 46 -4.34 3.31 -6.21
CA ILE A 46 -5.58 2.63 -5.81
C ILE A 46 -6.79 3.50 -6.20
N ALA A 47 -6.75 4.80 -5.89
CA ALA A 47 -7.80 5.74 -6.25
C ALA A 47 -7.96 5.88 -7.77
N MET A 48 -6.87 5.95 -8.53
CA MET A 48 -6.89 5.98 -9.99
C MET A 48 -7.51 4.70 -10.59
N GLY A 49 -7.25 3.53 -9.99
CA GLY A 49 -7.88 2.27 -10.38
C GLY A 49 -9.40 2.31 -10.22
N LEU A 50 -9.89 2.77 -9.07
CA LEU A 50 -11.32 2.97 -8.83
C LEU A 50 -11.91 4.04 -9.78
N ASN A 51 -11.19 5.14 -10.02
CA ASN A 51 -11.61 6.18 -10.95
C ASN A 51 -11.73 5.67 -12.39
N LEU A 52 -10.80 4.83 -12.84
CA LEU A 52 -10.88 4.20 -14.16
C LEU A 52 -12.08 3.24 -14.24
N GLN A 53 -12.30 2.45 -13.19
CA GLN A 53 -13.44 1.55 -13.10
C GLN A 53 -14.77 2.31 -13.19
N TYR A 54 -14.91 3.40 -12.43
CA TYR A 54 -16.10 4.25 -12.49
C TYR A 54 -16.20 5.04 -13.81
N GLY A 55 -15.08 5.53 -14.34
CA GLY A 55 -15.05 6.33 -15.57
C GLY A 55 -15.50 5.55 -16.81
N VAL A 56 -15.11 4.27 -16.92
CA VAL A 56 -15.47 3.42 -18.06
C VAL A 56 -16.78 2.67 -17.82
N ALA A 57 -16.95 2.10 -16.62
CA ALA A 57 -18.08 1.23 -16.34
C ALA A 57 -19.18 1.90 -15.53
N ARG A 58 -19.03 3.12 -15.02
CA ARG A 58 -20.05 3.74 -14.13
C ARG A 58 -20.44 2.82 -12.96
N VAL A 59 -19.50 2.00 -12.50
CA VAL A 59 -19.67 1.10 -11.35
C VAL A 59 -18.88 1.70 -10.20
N LEU A 60 -19.57 2.20 -9.17
CA LEU A 60 -18.91 2.66 -7.96
C LEU A 60 -18.78 1.46 -7.02
N ASN A 61 -17.64 0.79 -7.12
CA ASN A 61 -17.37 -0.45 -6.39
C ASN A 61 -16.77 -0.15 -5.00
N VAL A 62 -17.60 -0.21 -3.95
CA VAL A 62 -17.15 0.02 -2.58
C VAL A 62 -16.22 -1.09 -2.07
N SER A 63 -16.33 -2.31 -2.60
CA SER A 63 -15.43 -3.43 -2.23
C SER A 63 -14.07 -3.39 -2.91
N HIS A 64 -13.72 -2.31 -3.62
CA HIS A 64 -12.43 -2.18 -4.31
C HIS A 64 -11.22 -2.46 -3.39
N GLY A 65 -11.27 -1.96 -2.15
CA GLY A 65 -10.22 -2.20 -1.14
C GLY A 65 -10.03 -3.68 -0.79
N GLU A 66 -11.10 -4.48 -0.83
CA GLU A 66 -11.02 -5.92 -0.58
C GLU A 66 -10.28 -6.66 -1.70
N PHE A 67 -10.35 -6.18 -2.96
CA PHE A 67 -9.55 -6.76 -4.05
C PHE A 67 -8.07 -6.39 -3.94
N VAL A 68 -7.77 -5.19 -3.42
CA VAL A 68 -6.38 -4.82 -3.08
C VAL A 68 -5.84 -5.77 -2.00
N MET A 69 -6.64 -6.05 -0.97
CA MET A 69 -6.31 -7.05 0.05
C MET A 69 -6.09 -8.43 -0.56
N VAL A 70 -7.01 -8.93 -1.39
CA VAL A 70 -6.87 -10.24 -2.06
C VAL A 70 -5.58 -10.30 -2.87
N GLY A 71 -5.23 -9.23 -3.60
CA GLY A 71 -3.97 -9.14 -4.32
C GLY A 71 -2.74 -9.24 -3.41
N ALA A 72 -2.77 -8.57 -2.26
CA ALA A 72 -1.72 -8.65 -1.25
C ALA A 72 -1.56 -10.09 -0.71
N PHE A 73 -2.66 -10.79 -0.46
CA PHE A 73 -2.63 -12.19 -0.03
C PHE A 73 -2.11 -13.13 -1.12
N ILE A 74 -2.51 -12.95 -2.38
CA ILE A 74 -1.97 -13.73 -3.51
C ILE A 74 -0.44 -13.60 -3.56
N THR A 75 0.09 -12.38 -3.47
CA THR A 75 1.53 -12.13 -3.42
C THR A 75 2.18 -12.74 -2.17
N TYR A 76 1.56 -12.60 -1.00
CA TYR A 76 2.03 -13.21 0.25
C TYR A 76 2.16 -14.73 0.13
N PHE A 77 1.15 -15.43 -0.39
CA PHE A 77 1.19 -16.89 -0.55
C PHE A 77 2.15 -17.33 -1.64
N ALA A 78 2.21 -16.60 -2.77
CA ALA A 78 3.20 -16.87 -3.82
C ALA A 78 4.63 -16.78 -3.25
N HIS A 79 4.90 -15.80 -2.40
CA HIS A 79 6.20 -15.65 -1.78
C HIS A 79 6.49 -16.69 -0.70
N THR A 80 5.56 -16.89 0.23
CA THR A 80 5.80 -17.74 1.41
C THR A 80 5.70 -19.24 1.12
N LEU A 81 4.84 -19.66 0.20
CA LEU A 81 4.66 -21.08 -0.13
C LEU A 81 5.52 -21.52 -1.31
N LEU A 82 5.64 -20.68 -2.34
CA LEU A 82 6.33 -21.04 -3.59
C LEU A 82 7.73 -20.42 -3.70
N GLY A 83 8.12 -19.56 -2.75
CA GLY A 83 9.41 -18.87 -2.79
C GLY A 83 9.52 -17.84 -3.93
N ILE A 84 8.40 -17.47 -4.56
CA ILE A 84 8.40 -16.56 -5.70
C ILE A 84 8.78 -15.15 -5.21
N ASN A 85 9.62 -14.46 -5.97
CA ASN A 85 9.96 -13.07 -5.68
C ASN A 85 8.68 -12.20 -5.77
N PRO A 86 8.37 -11.36 -4.78
CA PRO A 86 7.15 -10.53 -4.77
C PRO A 86 6.97 -9.60 -5.97
N LEU A 87 8.04 -9.27 -6.70
CA LEU A 87 7.92 -8.48 -7.93
C LEU A 87 7.48 -9.35 -9.09
N LEU A 88 8.00 -10.58 -9.15
CA LEU A 88 7.60 -11.56 -10.15
C LEU A 88 6.18 -12.06 -9.90
N SER A 89 5.69 -12.03 -8.66
CA SER A 89 4.29 -12.37 -8.37
C SER A 89 3.30 -11.39 -8.98
N LEU A 90 3.69 -10.15 -9.31
CA LEU A 90 2.84 -9.20 -10.05
C LEU A 90 2.37 -9.78 -11.40
N VAL A 91 3.24 -10.51 -12.08
CA VAL A 91 2.95 -11.14 -13.39
C VAL A 91 1.81 -12.15 -13.29
N PHE A 92 1.67 -12.83 -12.15
CA PHE A 92 0.61 -13.82 -11.91
C PHE A 92 -0.60 -13.22 -11.18
N CYS A 93 -0.36 -12.26 -10.27
CA CYS A 93 -1.40 -11.59 -9.50
C CYS A 93 -2.31 -10.76 -10.40
N GLY A 94 -1.76 -10.04 -11.38
CA GLY A 94 -2.54 -9.27 -12.36
C GLY A 94 -3.59 -10.13 -13.10
N PRO A 95 -3.18 -11.22 -13.79
CA PRO A 95 -4.12 -12.14 -14.42
C PRO A 95 -5.14 -12.76 -13.46
N MET A 96 -4.74 -13.16 -12.25
CA MET A 96 -5.67 -13.73 -11.26
C MET A 96 -6.74 -12.73 -10.84
N LEU A 97 -6.35 -11.50 -10.47
CA LEU A 97 -7.29 -10.43 -10.12
C LEU A 97 -8.15 -10.01 -11.31
N PHE A 98 -7.60 -10.03 -12.53
CA PHE A 98 -8.37 -9.79 -13.75
C PHE A 98 -9.47 -10.84 -13.93
N ILE A 99 -9.16 -12.13 -13.73
CA ILE A 99 -10.16 -13.21 -13.82
C ILE A 99 -11.25 -13.03 -12.75
N ILE A 100 -10.86 -12.74 -11.50
CA ILE A 100 -11.81 -12.50 -10.39
C ILE A 100 -12.70 -11.29 -10.71
N GLY A 101 -12.11 -10.18 -11.16
CA GLY A 101 -12.81 -8.97 -11.54
C GLY A 101 -13.74 -9.18 -12.74
N LEU A 102 -13.31 -9.94 -13.75
CA LEU A 102 -14.12 -10.30 -14.91
C LEU A 102 -15.31 -11.17 -14.50
N PHE A 103 -15.09 -12.14 -13.61
CA PHE A 103 -16.14 -12.99 -13.06
C PHE A 103 -17.20 -12.14 -12.34
N MET A 104 -16.79 -11.24 -11.44
CA MET A 104 -17.71 -10.33 -10.77
C MET A 104 -18.41 -9.36 -11.71
N TYR A 105 -17.68 -8.83 -12.69
CA TYR A 105 -18.26 -7.95 -13.69
C TYR A 105 -19.37 -8.66 -14.48
N ARG A 106 -19.13 -9.88 -14.96
CA ARG A 106 -20.13 -10.62 -15.74
C ARG A 106 -21.31 -11.12 -14.91
N THR A 107 -21.07 -11.59 -13.69
CA THR A 107 -22.12 -12.20 -12.87
C THR A 107 -22.95 -11.18 -12.11
N LEU A 108 -22.30 -10.18 -11.50
CA LEU A 108 -22.96 -9.21 -10.65
C LEU A 108 -23.28 -7.92 -11.41
N PHE A 109 -22.26 -7.21 -11.88
CA PHE A 109 -22.45 -5.86 -12.40
C PHE A 109 -23.15 -5.82 -13.76
N GLN A 110 -22.86 -6.78 -14.65
CA GLN A 110 -23.53 -6.87 -15.94
C GLN A 110 -25.00 -7.27 -15.79
N TYR A 111 -25.31 -8.15 -14.84
CA TYR A 111 -26.70 -8.49 -14.50
C TYR A 111 -27.46 -7.28 -13.95
N LEU A 112 -26.87 -6.54 -13.01
CA LEU A 112 -27.46 -5.32 -12.46
C LEU A 112 -27.66 -4.25 -13.56
N ARG A 113 -26.72 -4.13 -14.50
CA ARG A 113 -26.84 -3.20 -15.63
C ARG A 113 -28.05 -3.55 -16.51
N ARG A 114 -28.18 -4.82 -16.88
CA ARG A 114 -29.27 -5.29 -17.76
C ARG A 114 -30.65 -5.15 -17.14
N THR A 115 -30.74 -5.22 -15.82
CA THR A 115 -32.01 -5.16 -15.07
C THR A 115 -32.33 -3.76 -14.53
N SER A 116 -31.50 -2.76 -14.77
CA SER A 116 -31.73 -1.39 -14.30
C SER A 116 -32.36 -0.54 -15.39
N GLN A 117 -33.37 0.25 -15.01
CA GLN A 117 -34.15 1.07 -15.94
C GLN A 117 -33.43 2.37 -16.33
N SER A 118 -32.55 2.88 -15.46
CA SER A 118 -31.75 4.08 -15.70
C SER A 118 -30.33 3.92 -15.14
N LEU A 119 -29.43 4.83 -15.55
CA LEU A 119 -28.05 4.85 -15.07
C LEU A 119 -27.96 5.14 -13.57
N ASP A 120 -28.77 6.07 -13.05
CA ASP A 120 -28.76 6.43 -11.63
C ASP A 120 -29.20 5.26 -10.75
N VAL A 121 -30.22 4.50 -11.20
CA VAL A 121 -30.66 3.28 -10.52
C VAL A 121 -29.57 2.20 -10.56
N PHE A 122 -28.87 2.08 -11.69
CA PHE A 122 -27.73 1.15 -11.80
C PHE A 122 -26.62 1.52 -10.82
N GLU A 123 -26.24 2.80 -10.74
CA GLU A 123 -25.20 3.28 -9.84
C GLU A 123 -25.56 2.96 -8.38
N GLY A 124 -26.77 3.31 -7.93
CA GLY A 124 -27.23 3.00 -6.58
C GLY A 124 -27.27 1.50 -6.27
N ARG A 125 -27.76 0.67 -7.20
CA ARG A 125 -27.79 -0.79 -7.05
C ARG A 125 -26.38 -1.40 -7.03
N SER A 126 -25.46 -0.84 -7.81
CA SER A 126 -24.06 -1.28 -7.87
C SER A 126 -23.33 -0.99 -6.55
N MET A 127 -23.57 0.16 -5.94
CA MET A 127 -23.03 0.51 -4.62
C MET A 127 -23.53 -0.47 -3.55
N LEU A 128 -24.84 -0.70 -3.47
CA LEU A 128 -25.43 -1.64 -2.51
C LEU A 128 -24.89 -3.07 -2.69
N ALA A 129 -24.80 -3.54 -3.94
CA ALA A 129 -24.25 -4.85 -4.25
C ALA A 129 -22.77 -4.95 -3.89
N SER A 130 -21.98 -3.91 -4.18
CA SER A 130 -20.56 -3.87 -3.81
C SER A 130 -20.34 -3.80 -2.30
N PHE A 131 -21.25 -3.18 -1.55
CA PHE A 131 -21.21 -3.17 -0.09
C PHE A 131 -21.46 -4.58 0.48
N GLY A 132 -22.40 -5.33 -0.09
CA GLY A 132 -22.56 -6.75 0.23
C GLY A 132 -21.33 -7.58 -0.14
N ALA A 133 -20.74 -7.32 -1.31
CA ALA A 133 -19.50 -7.97 -1.73
C ALA A 133 -18.31 -7.64 -0.81
N LEU A 134 -18.24 -6.43 -0.26
CA LEU A 134 -17.21 -6.03 0.71
C LEU A 134 -17.22 -6.97 1.90
N TYR A 135 -18.37 -7.11 2.56
CA TYR A 135 -18.48 -8.01 3.70
C TYR A 135 -18.27 -9.47 3.32
N LEU A 136 -18.73 -9.89 2.14
CA LEU A 136 -18.52 -11.27 1.69
C LEU A 136 -17.02 -11.57 1.56
N VAL A 137 -16.28 -10.76 0.80
CA VAL A 137 -14.85 -10.97 0.59
C VAL A 137 -14.08 -10.85 1.90
N GLN A 138 -14.40 -9.86 2.72
CA GLN A 138 -13.77 -9.66 4.03
C GLN A 138 -13.99 -10.86 4.96
N ASN A 139 -15.22 -11.36 5.06
CA ASN A 139 -15.51 -12.52 5.92
C ASN A 139 -14.89 -13.81 5.36
N MET A 140 -14.87 -13.99 4.04
CA MET A 140 -14.16 -15.13 3.43
C MET A 140 -12.65 -15.08 3.74
N ALA A 141 -12.04 -13.89 3.66
CA ALA A 141 -10.65 -13.69 4.04
C ALA A 141 -10.41 -14.02 5.53
N LEU A 142 -11.30 -13.58 6.42
CA LEU A 142 -11.21 -13.91 7.85
C LEU A 142 -11.34 -15.41 8.12
N LEU A 143 -12.25 -16.11 7.42
CA LEU A 143 -12.44 -17.55 7.56
C LEU A 143 -11.24 -18.35 7.05
N TRP A 144 -10.63 -17.94 5.93
CA TRP A 144 -9.56 -18.69 5.29
C TRP A 144 -8.17 -18.33 5.79
N TRP A 145 -7.92 -17.05 6.07
CA TRP A 145 -6.59 -16.53 6.39
C TRP A 145 -6.45 -16.12 7.86
N GLY A 146 -7.57 -15.98 8.57
CA GLY A 146 -7.63 -15.56 9.96
C GLY A 146 -7.48 -14.04 10.14
N PRO A 147 -7.67 -13.53 11.37
CA PRO A 147 -7.61 -12.10 11.67
C PRO A 147 -6.17 -11.59 11.87
N ASN A 148 -5.17 -12.46 11.81
CA ASN A 148 -3.78 -12.11 12.11
C ASN A 148 -3.13 -11.38 10.94
N VAL A 149 -2.36 -10.33 11.23
CA VAL A 149 -1.56 -9.63 10.23
C VAL A 149 -0.56 -10.59 9.59
N LYS A 150 -0.58 -10.67 8.26
CA LYS A 150 0.34 -11.45 7.44
C LYS A 150 1.28 -10.51 6.70
N GLY A 151 2.57 -10.82 6.73
CA GLY A 151 3.59 -10.05 6.03
C GLY A 151 4.82 -10.91 5.75
N TYR A 152 5.64 -10.48 4.81
CA TYR A 152 6.91 -11.11 4.47
C TYR A 152 8.03 -10.07 4.47
N SER A 153 9.27 -10.54 4.63
CA SER A 153 10.45 -9.69 4.55
C SER A 153 11.07 -9.76 3.16
N TYR A 154 11.13 -8.65 2.44
CA TYR A 154 11.71 -8.58 1.10
C TYR A 154 12.44 -7.26 0.91
N LEU A 155 13.70 -7.32 0.46
CA LEU A 155 14.58 -6.15 0.27
C LEU A 155 14.60 -5.18 1.47
N ASN A 156 14.58 -5.71 2.70
CA ASN A 156 14.62 -4.92 3.93
C ASN A 156 16.04 -4.51 4.35
N TYR A 157 17.05 -4.64 3.46
CA TYR A 157 18.39 -4.18 3.79
C TYR A 157 18.47 -2.65 3.65
N PRO A 158 19.19 -1.98 4.57
CA PRO A 158 19.36 -0.53 4.52
C PRO A 158 20.31 -0.14 3.39
N VAL A 159 19.88 0.81 2.58
CA VAL A 159 20.67 1.49 1.55
C VAL A 159 21.01 2.88 2.08
N HIS A 160 22.31 3.15 2.18
CA HIS A 160 22.81 4.46 2.60
C HIS A 160 22.90 5.39 1.40
N PHE A 161 22.07 6.43 1.37
CA PHE A 161 22.10 7.46 0.33
C PHE A 161 22.15 8.84 0.98
N LEU A 162 23.17 9.65 0.65
CA LEU A 162 23.36 11.01 1.17
C LEU A 162 23.33 11.14 2.72
N GLY A 163 23.71 10.09 3.44
CA GLY A 163 23.66 10.06 4.91
C GLY A 163 22.28 9.77 5.52
N LEU A 164 21.32 9.37 4.69
CA LEU A 164 20.01 8.81 5.04
C LEU A 164 20.02 7.29 4.82
N THR A 165 19.23 6.56 5.60
CA THR A 165 19.07 5.10 5.51
C THR A 165 17.68 4.78 5.02
N PHE A 166 17.56 4.23 3.82
CA PHE A 166 16.29 3.79 3.25
C PHE A 166 16.29 2.28 3.08
N GLU A 167 15.16 1.63 3.33
CA GLU A 167 14.99 0.23 2.98
C GLU A 167 14.91 0.09 1.45
N ALA A 168 15.60 -0.89 0.87
CA ALA A 168 15.64 -1.07 -0.58
C ALA A 168 14.26 -1.31 -1.20
N ASN A 169 13.34 -1.94 -0.46
CA ASN A 169 11.94 -2.12 -0.86
C ASN A 169 11.20 -0.79 -1.13
N ARG A 170 11.48 0.28 -0.37
CA ARG A 170 10.86 1.61 -0.51
C ARG A 170 11.34 2.30 -1.77
N LEU A 171 12.64 2.20 -2.06
CA LEU A 171 13.23 2.75 -3.29
C LEU A 171 12.65 2.07 -4.53
N LEU A 172 12.46 0.76 -4.45
CA LEU A 172 11.85 -0.01 -5.52
C LEU A 172 10.37 0.33 -5.72
N ALA A 173 9.61 0.49 -4.63
CA ALA A 173 8.21 0.93 -4.68
C ALA A 173 8.07 2.33 -5.29
N LEU A 174 9.09 3.18 -5.20
CA LEU A 174 9.09 4.49 -5.86
C LEU A 174 9.26 4.37 -7.39
N LEU A 175 10.02 3.38 -7.85
CA LEU A 175 10.25 3.13 -9.29
C LEU A 175 9.09 2.36 -9.94
N PHE A 176 8.45 1.49 -9.16
CA PHE A 176 7.33 0.64 -9.58
C PHE A 176 6.16 0.80 -8.59
N PRO A 177 5.48 1.95 -8.61
CA PRO A 177 4.40 2.24 -7.68
C PRO A 177 3.14 1.43 -8.00
#